data_AF-A0A258HIL7-F1
#
_entry.id   AF-A0A258HIL7-F1
#
_cell.length_a   1.000
_cell.length_b   1.000
_cell.length_c   1.000
_cell.angle_alpha   90.00
_cell.angle_beta   90.00
_cell.angle_gamma   90.00
#
_symmetry.space_group_name_H-M   'P 1'
#
loop_
_entity.id
_entity.type
_entity.pdbx_description
1 polymer ?
#
loop_
_entity_poly.entity_id
_entity_poly.type
_entity_poly.pdbx_seq_one_letter_code
_entity_poly.pdbx_strand_id
1 'polypeptide(L)'
;MARGLSRRVGPEHPVLFVDGDDIPEPVRPPRPRAGEAMIAFGALLAAAEAVALGDLDARSAGRTVRVGGERRPPEAMLAGDALLDDGTAVLPLVLAARAPRSLRAALSTRFLLVTGVVLERDGALSIEPAEVADLRALARDWAGRR
;
A
#
# COMPACT_ATOMS: atom_id res chain seq x y z
N MET A 1 52.04 8.10 12.46
CA MET A 1 52.67 7.98 11.13
C MET A 1 52.15 6.72 10.47
N ALA A 2 51.16 6.84 9.59
CA ALA A 2 50.56 5.72 8.85
C ALA A 2 50.65 6.02 7.35
N ARG A 3 51.27 5.10 6.62
CA ARG A 3 51.52 5.17 5.17
C ARG A 3 50.21 5.12 4.41
N GLY A 4 49.84 6.22 3.75
CA GLY A 4 48.82 6.21 2.71
C GLY A 4 49.35 5.48 1.48
N LEU A 5 48.76 4.32 1.16
CA LEU A 5 48.98 3.61 -0.09
C LEU A 5 48.43 4.47 -1.24
N SER A 6 49.30 5.28 -1.85
CA SER A 6 49.04 5.92 -3.14
C SER A 6 48.95 4.83 -4.20
N ARG A 7 47.73 4.42 -4.54
CA ARG A 7 47.45 3.68 -5.77
C ARG A 7 47.64 4.65 -6.93
N ARG A 8 48.84 4.66 -7.53
CA ARG A 8 49.07 5.32 -8.81
C ARG A 8 48.23 4.61 -9.86
N VAL A 9 47.28 5.34 -10.44
CA VAL A 9 46.50 4.92 -11.61
C VAL A 9 47.45 4.89 -12.80
N GLY A 10 47.72 3.70 -13.33
CA GLY A 10 48.43 3.54 -14.59
C GLY A 10 47.57 4.02 -15.76
N PRO A 11 48.17 4.36 -16.92
CA PRO A 11 47.41 4.67 -18.11
C PRO A 11 46.66 3.40 -18.54
N GLU A 12 45.45 3.55 -19.07
CA GLU A 12 44.57 2.47 -19.57
C GLU A 12 43.52 1.88 -18.61
N HIS A 13 42.94 2.68 -17.72
CA HIS A 13 41.56 2.42 -17.30
C HIS A 13 40.60 3.16 -18.25
N PRO A 14 39.72 2.48 -19.01
CA PRO A 14 38.71 3.17 -19.79
C PRO A 14 37.79 3.92 -18.83
N VAL A 15 37.71 5.24 -19.01
CA VAL A 15 36.73 6.09 -18.37
C VAL A 15 35.38 5.63 -18.89
N LEU A 16 34.63 4.87 -18.08
CA LEU A 16 33.35 4.29 -18.53
C LEU A 16 32.28 5.37 -18.75
N PHE A 17 32.42 6.55 -18.13
CA PHE A 17 31.48 7.66 -18.24
C PHE A 17 32.26 8.97 -18.13
N VAL A 18 32.15 9.81 -19.16
CA VAL A 18 32.91 11.07 -19.25
C VAL A 18 32.21 12.18 -18.46
N ASP A 19 30.90 12.06 -18.24
CA ASP A 19 30.08 13.04 -17.55
C ASP A 19 29.15 12.37 -16.51
N GLY A 20 28.80 13.12 -15.45
CA GLY A 20 27.87 12.63 -14.42
C GLY A 20 26.45 12.36 -14.97
N ASP A 21 26.14 12.97 -16.10
CA ASP A 21 24.89 12.83 -16.85
C ASP A 21 24.81 11.53 -17.68
N ASP A 22 25.94 10.83 -17.88
CA ASP A 22 25.98 9.51 -18.56
C ASP A 22 25.65 8.35 -17.62
N ILE A 23 25.42 8.60 -16.32
CA ILE A 23 24.98 7.56 -15.39
C ILE A 23 23.50 7.28 -15.68
N PRO A 24 23.14 6.09 -16.20
CA PRO A 24 21.74 5.76 -16.41
C PRO A 24 21.00 5.88 -15.07
N GLU A 25 19.84 6.55 -15.08
CA GLU A 25 19.01 6.65 -13.88
C GLU A 25 18.78 5.24 -13.31
N PRO A 26 18.89 5.04 -11.98
CA PRO A 26 18.61 3.75 -11.38
C PRO A 26 17.21 3.31 -11.80
N VAL A 27 17.14 2.25 -12.62
CA VAL A 27 15.88 1.63 -13.00
C VAL A 27 15.22 1.19 -11.70
N ARG A 28 14.20 1.94 -11.27
CA ARG A 28 13.45 1.57 -10.07
C ARG A 28 12.86 0.19 -10.36
N PRO A 29 13.10 -0.81 -9.50
CA PRO A 29 12.51 -2.12 -9.71
C PRO A 29 10.99 -1.96 -9.81
N PRO A 30 10.32 -2.72 -10.70
CA PRO A 30 8.88 -2.66 -10.84
C PRO A 30 8.24 -2.91 -9.47
N ARG A 31 7.24 -2.09 -9.11
CA ARG A 31 6.50 -2.33 -7.86
C ARG A 31 5.85 -3.71 -7.95
N PRO A 32 5.95 -4.55 -6.89
CA PRO A 32 5.21 -5.81 -6.87
C PRO A 32 3.73 -5.54 -7.12
N ARG A 33 3.04 -6.49 -7.76
CA ARG A 33 1.58 -6.38 -7.88
C ARG A 33 0.99 -6.37 -6.47
N ALA A 34 -0.07 -5.59 -6.24
CA ALA A 34 -0.67 -5.44 -4.91
C ALA A 34 -0.96 -6.81 -4.26
N GLY A 35 -1.51 -7.76 -5.02
CA GLY A 35 -1.72 -9.14 -4.54
C GLY A 35 -0.44 -9.85 -4.05
N GLU A 36 0.71 -9.67 -4.70
CA GLU A 36 1.99 -10.23 -4.23
C GLU A 36 2.45 -9.58 -2.93
N ALA A 37 2.26 -8.27 -2.80
CA ALA A 37 2.60 -7.54 -1.58
C ALA A 37 1.70 -7.94 -0.39
N MET A 38 0.46 -8.36 -0.66
CA MET A 38 -0.50 -8.80 0.37
C MET A 38 -0.20 -10.20 0.92
N ILE A 39 0.56 -11.04 0.22
CA ILE A 39 0.92 -12.41 0.67
C ILE A 39 1.54 -12.38 2.08
N ALA A 40 2.40 -11.40 2.36
CA ALA A 40 3.07 -11.25 3.65
C ALA A 40 2.10 -11.03 4.84
N PHE A 41 0.87 -10.58 4.57
CA PHE A 41 -0.15 -10.30 5.58
C PHE A 41 -1.25 -11.37 5.64
N GLY A 42 -1.20 -12.42 4.81
CA GLY A 42 -2.29 -13.38 4.66
C GLY A 42 -2.76 -14.01 5.97
N ALA A 43 -1.84 -14.41 6.86
CA ALA A 43 -2.20 -15.00 8.15
C ALA A 43 -2.86 -13.99 9.10
N LEU A 44 -2.43 -12.72 9.06
CA LEU A 44 -3.04 -11.65 9.85
C LEU A 44 -4.44 -11.31 9.34
N LEU A 45 -4.63 -11.26 8.01
CA LEU A 45 -5.92 -11.02 7.38
C LEU A 45 -6.91 -12.14 7.67
N ALA A 46 -6.47 -13.40 7.60
CA ALA A 46 -7.28 -14.54 7.99
C ALA A 46 -7.70 -14.48 9.47
N ALA A 47 -6.77 -14.14 10.36
CA ALA A 47 -7.05 -13.98 11.79
C ALA A 47 -8.01 -12.80 12.07
N ALA A 48 -8.01 -11.77 11.23
CA ALA A 48 -8.91 -10.63 11.32
C ALA A 48 -10.27 -10.88 10.64
N GLU A 49 -10.49 -12.07 10.07
CA GLU A 49 -11.68 -12.41 9.27
C GLU A 49 -11.90 -11.39 8.13
N ALA A 50 -10.82 -10.95 7.50
CA ALA A 50 -10.89 -10.00 6.39
C ALA A 50 -11.48 -10.67 5.15
N VAL A 51 -12.43 -9.99 4.52
CA VAL A 51 -13.08 -10.37 3.27
C VAL A 51 -12.25 -9.84 2.10
N ALA A 52 -12.14 -10.63 1.02
CA ALA A 52 -11.51 -10.18 -0.21
C ALA A 52 -12.42 -9.16 -0.93
N LEU A 53 -11.82 -8.12 -1.52
CA LEU A 53 -12.57 -7.08 -2.23
C LEU A 53 -13.34 -7.65 -3.42
N GLY A 54 -12.78 -8.65 -4.12
CA GLY A 54 -13.44 -9.33 -5.24
C GLY A 54 -14.70 -10.12 -4.87
N ASP A 55 -14.91 -10.39 -3.57
CA ASP A 55 -16.10 -11.08 -3.07
C ASP A 55 -17.24 -10.10 -2.70
N LEU A 56 -16.98 -8.79 -2.73
CA LEU A 56 -17.98 -7.77 -2.43
C LEU A 56 -18.85 -7.48 -3.65
N ASP A 57 -20.16 -7.43 -3.43
CA ASP A 57 -21.19 -7.22 -4.45
C ASP A 57 -22.26 -6.22 -3.97
N ALA A 58 -23.26 -5.95 -4.82
CA ALA A 58 -24.38 -5.06 -4.46
C ALA A 58 -25.14 -5.54 -3.20
N ARG A 59 -25.20 -6.85 -2.95
CA ARG A 59 -25.84 -7.40 -1.72
C ARG A 59 -25.02 -7.12 -0.47
N SER A 60 -23.77 -6.72 -0.63
CA SER A 60 -22.89 -6.33 0.46
C SER A 60 -23.15 -4.90 0.94
N ALA A 61 -23.86 -4.07 0.17
CA ALA A 61 -24.20 -2.70 0.53
C ALA A 61 -24.90 -2.62 1.90
N GLY A 62 -24.48 -1.65 2.72
CA GLY A 62 -24.96 -1.45 4.09
C GLY A 62 -24.36 -2.39 5.13
N ARG A 63 -23.56 -3.40 4.73
CA ARG A 63 -22.89 -4.30 5.69
C ARG A 63 -21.57 -3.72 6.16
N THR A 64 -21.25 -3.95 7.42
CA THR A 64 -19.91 -3.71 7.96
C THR A 64 -18.99 -4.87 7.55
N VAL A 65 -17.82 -4.53 7.00
CA VAL A 65 -16.81 -5.48 6.54
C VAL A 65 -15.44 -5.12 7.10
N ARG A 66 -14.56 -6.13 7.16
CA ARG A 66 -13.12 -5.94 7.33
C ARG A 66 -12.44 -6.32 6.05
N VAL A 67 -11.60 -5.44 5.51
CA VAL A 67 -10.89 -5.68 4.24
C VAL A 67 -9.44 -5.24 4.39
N GLY A 68 -8.53 -5.97 3.76
CA GLY A 68 -7.10 -5.65 3.76
C GLY A 68 -6.62 -5.32 2.35
N GLY A 69 -5.74 -4.34 2.20
CA GLY A 69 -5.19 -4.02 0.89
C GLY A 69 -4.07 -3.00 0.90
N GLU A 70 -3.46 -2.82 -0.27
CA GLU A 70 -2.54 -1.73 -0.56
C GLU A 70 -3.33 -0.47 -0.92
N ARG A 71 -3.01 0.64 -0.24
CA ARG A 71 -3.54 1.96 -0.52
C ARG A 71 -2.90 2.55 -1.76
N ARG A 72 -3.72 2.83 -2.77
CA ARG A 72 -3.34 3.59 -3.97
C ARG A 72 -3.79 5.05 -3.86
N PRO A 73 -3.11 5.96 -4.56
CA PRO A 73 -3.59 7.34 -4.67
C PRO A 73 -5.01 7.38 -5.23
N PRO A 74 -5.81 8.39 -4.88
CA PRO A 74 -7.10 8.61 -5.52
C PRO A 74 -6.88 8.83 -7.02
N GLU A 75 -7.76 8.26 -7.84
CA GLU A 75 -7.79 8.45 -9.28
C GLU A 75 -8.91 9.41 -9.65
N ALA A 76 -8.68 10.32 -10.60
CA ALA A 76 -9.64 11.39 -10.94
C ALA A 76 -11.02 10.87 -11.36
N MET A 77 -11.11 9.63 -11.86
CA MET A 77 -12.35 8.99 -12.30
C MET A 77 -13.07 8.21 -11.19
N LEU A 78 -12.39 7.95 -10.07
CA LEU A 78 -12.95 7.18 -8.95
C LEU A 78 -13.15 8.13 -7.76
N ALA A 79 -14.42 8.43 -7.45
CA ALA A 79 -14.75 9.29 -6.32
C ALA A 79 -14.33 8.62 -5.00
N GLY A 80 -13.22 9.07 -4.41
CA GLY A 80 -12.72 8.56 -3.12
C GLY A 80 -11.50 9.33 -2.62
N ASP A 81 -11.28 9.29 -1.31
CA ASP A 81 -10.09 9.87 -0.65
C ASP A 81 -8.83 9.02 -0.90
N ALA A 82 -9.03 7.72 -1.12
CA ALA A 82 -8.01 6.76 -1.51
C ALA A 82 -8.64 5.59 -2.26
N LEU A 83 -7.81 4.74 -2.86
CA LEU A 83 -8.23 3.46 -3.41
C LEU A 83 -7.59 2.33 -2.60
N LEU A 84 -8.31 1.24 -2.39
CA LEU A 84 -7.79 0.04 -1.75
C LEU A 84 -7.73 -1.09 -2.78
N ASP A 85 -6.58 -1.71 -2.92
CA ASP A 85 -6.34 -2.84 -3.83
C ASP A 85 -5.78 -4.03 -3.05
N ASP A 86 -6.45 -5.17 -3.08
CA ASP A 86 -6.02 -6.41 -2.43
C ASP A 86 -5.43 -7.45 -3.40
N GLY A 87 -5.34 -7.11 -4.68
CA GLY A 87 -4.93 -7.96 -5.79
C GLY A 87 -6.09 -8.65 -6.52
N THR A 88 -7.28 -8.66 -5.95
CA THR A 88 -8.49 -9.28 -6.53
C THR A 88 -9.45 -8.23 -7.11
N ALA A 89 -9.56 -7.08 -6.44
CA ALA A 89 -10.33 -5.94 -6.93
C ALA A 89 -9.77 -4.62 -6.37
N VAL A 90 -10.30 -3.51 -6.88
CA VAL A 90 -9.98 -2.15 -6.40
C VAL A 90 -11.27 -1.47 -6.01
N LEU A 91 -11.36 -1.00 -4.76
CA LEU A 91 -12.51 -0.23 -4.29
C LEU A 91 -12.09 1.15 -3.77
N PRO A 92 -12.89 2.21 -4.05
CA PRO A 92 -12.71 3.50 -3.42
C PRO A 92 -12.98 3.47 -1.91
N LEU A 93 -12.14 4.17 -1.16
CA LEU A 93 -12.38 4.52 0.24
C LEU A 93 -12.92 5.95 0.29
N VAL A 94 -14.10 6.14 0.87
CA VAL A 94 -14.79 7.43 0.95
C VAL A 94 -14.97 7.79 2.42
N LEU A 95 -14.27 8.81 2.90
CA LEU A 95 -14.45 9.27 4.27
C LEU A 95 -15.76 10.04 4.43
N ALA A 96 -16.43 9.83 5.56
CA ALA A 96 -17.52 10.70 5.97
C ALA A 96 -17.03 12.16 6.07
N ALA A 97 -17.88 13.13 5.74
CA ALA A 97 -17.52 14.55 5.72
C ALA A 97 -16.88 15.03 7.05
N ARG A 98 -17.32 14.46 8.18
CA ARG A 98 -16.83 14.77 9.54
C ARG A 98 -15.86 13.71 10.09
N ALA A 99 -15.23 12.92 9.24
CA ALA A 99 -14.26 11.90 9.66
C ALA A 99 -13.15 12.51 10.53
N PRO A 100 -12.79 11.87 11.67
CA PRO A 100 -11.72 12.34 12.56
C PRO A 100 -10.38 12.51 11.83
N ARG A 101 -9.57 13.47 12.29
CA ARG A 101 -8.21 13.69 11.74
C ARG A 101 -7.31 12.47 11.88
N SER A 102 -7.47 11.68 12.95
CA SER A 102 -6.73 10.44 13.16
C SER A 102 -7.03 9.41 12.07
N LEU A 103 -8.30 9.26 11.68
CA LEU A 103 -8.71 8.36 10.60
C LEU A 103 -8.15 8.80 9.24
N ARG A 104 -8.21 10.11 8.95
CA ARG A 104 -7.58 10.71 7.76
C ARG A 104 -6.07 10.44 7.73
N ALA A 105 -5.39 10.60 8.86
CA ALA A 105 -3.97 10.33 8.97
C ALA A 105 -3.65 8.83 8.77
N ALA A 106 -4.47 7.93 9.31
CA ALA A 106 -4.29 6.48 9.15
C ALA A 106 -4.37 6.03 7.68
N LEU A 107 -5.24 6.65 6.87
CA LEU A 107 -5.34 6.39 5.42
C LEU A 107 -4.09 6.76 4.62
N SER A 108 -3.15 7.53 5.19
CA SER A 108 -1.88 7.82 4.52
C SER A 108 -0.93 6.62 4.50
N THR A 109 -1.20 5.58 5.30
CA THR A 109 -0.36 4.38 5.37
C THR A 109 -0.56 3.49 4.14
N ARG A 110 0.47 2.73 3.76
CA ARG A 110 0.49 2.00 2.49
C ARG A 110 -0.32 0.69 2.53
N PHE A 111 -0.28 -0.05 3.64
CA PHE A 111 -0.97 -1.33 3.77
C PHE A 111 -2.00 -1.20 4.87
N LEU A 112 -3.27 -1.27 4.50
CA LEU A 112 -4.39 -0.94 5.36
C LEU A 112 -5.16 -2.20 5.71
N LEU A 113 -5.55 -2.31 6.98
CA LEU A 113 -6.72 -3.06 7.40
C LEU A 113 -7.83 -2.05 7.68
N VAL A 114 -8.92 -2.15 6.94
CA VAL A 114 -10.05 -1.23 7.01
C VAL A 114 -11.24 -1.98 7.57
N THR A 115 -11.84 -1.45 8.65
CA THR A 115 -13.20 -1.83 9.07
C THR A 115 -14.13 -0.70 8.64
N GLY A 116 -15.15 -1.01 7.86
CA GLY A 116 -16.02 0.03 7.29
C GLY A 116 -17.34 -0.52 6.78
N VAL A 117 -18.22 0.39 6.36
CA VAL A 117 -19.51 0.04 5.76
C VAL A 117 -19.38 0.07 4.25
N VAL A 118 -19.85 -0.97 3.57
CA VAL A 118 -19.93 -0.97 2.10
C VAL A 118 -21.06 -0.04 1.67
N LEU A 119 -20.75 0.90 0.80
CA LEU A 119 -21.70 1.81 0.17
C LEU A 119 -21.86 1.45 -1.30
N GLU A 120 -23.08 1.59 -1.82
CA GLU A 120 -23.36 1.51 -3.25
C GLU A 120 -23.91 2.85 -3.72
N ARG A 121 -23.32 3.41 -4.78
CA ARG A 121 -23.82 4.62 -5.46
C ARG A 121 -23.69 4.42 -6.95
N ASP A 122 -24.78 4.62 -7.68
CA ASP A 122 -24.84 4.49 -9.14
C ASP A 122 -24.28 3.16 -9.68
N GLY A 123 -24.49 2.06 -8.93
CA GLY A 123 -24.01 0.72 -9.26
C GLY A 123 -22.51 0.48 -9.00
N ALA A 124 -21.81 1.45 -8.41
CA ALA A 124 -20.42 1.33 -7.98
C ALA A 124 -20.33 1.13 -6.46
N LEU A 125 -19.49 0.19 -6.04
CA LEU A 125 -19.20 -0.05 -4.63
C LEU A 125 -18.07 0.86 -4.14
N SER A 126 -18.17 1.28 -2.89
CA SER A 126 -17.13 1.96 -2.14
C SER A 126 -17.20 1.52 -0.68
N ILE A 127 -16.18 1.86 0.11
CA ILE A 127 -16.18 1.57 1.55
C ILE A 127 -16.05 2.89 2.28
N GLU A 128 -16.98 3.15 3.21
CA GLU A 128 -16.85 4.21 4.21
C GLU A 128 -16.09 3.67 5.42
N PRO A 129 -14.83 4.08 5.64
CA PRO A 129 -14.03 3.56 6.75
C PRO A 129 -14.57 4.08 8.08
N ALA A 130 -14.77 3.17 9.03
CA ALA A 130 -14.97 3.50 10.44
C ALA A 130 -13.65 3.43 11.21
N GLU A 131 -12.82 2.44 10.88
CA GLU A 131 -11.50 2.22 11.49
C GLU A 131 -10.48 1.83 10.41
N VAL A 132 -9.24 2.29 10.58
CA VAL A 132 -8.12 1.99 9.69
C VAL A 132 -6.89 1.71 10.53
N ALA A 133 -6.19 0.62 10.24
CA ALA A 133 -4.95 0.24 10.88
C ALA A 133 -3.85 -0.08 9.86
N ASP A 134 -2.60 0.20 10.21
CA ASP A 134 -1.43 -0.17 9.42
C ASP A 134 -1.12 -1.66 9.61
N LEU A 135 -1.26 -2.46 8.55
CA LEU A 135 -0.96 -3.89 8.55
C LEU A 135 0.50 -4.18 8.92
N ARG A 136 1.44 -3.28 8.62
CA ARG A 136 2.85 -3.46 9.01
C ARG A 136 3.05 -3.27 10.51
N ALA A 137 2.34 -2.34 11.12
CA ALA A 137 2.37 -2.16 12.57
C ALA A 137 1.76 -3.40 13.25
N LEU A 138 0.58 -3.83 12.80
CA LEU A 138 -0.09 -5.02 13.31
C LEU A 138 0.76 -6.29 13.16
N ALA A 139 1.44 -6.48 12.02
CA ALA A 139 2.31 -7.63 11.80
C ALA A 139 3.52 -7.66 12.76
N ARG A 140 4.11 -6.49 13.05
CA ARG A 140 5.21 -6.39 14.03
C ARG A 140 4.74 -6.76 15.44
N ASP A 141 3.58 -6.24 15.84
CA ASP A 141 3.01 -6.54 17.16
C ASP A 141 2.60 -8.00 17.29
N TRP A 142 2.07 -8.59 16.22
CA TRP A 142 1.67 -9.99 16.17
C TRP A 142 2.88 -10.94 16.26
N ALA A 143 3.99 -10.60 15.58
CA ALA A 143 5.24 -11.36 15.66
C ALA A 143 5.87 -11.31 17.07
N GLY A 144 5.78 -10.18 17.77
CA GLY A 144 6.33 -10.03 19.13
C GLY A 144 5.54 -10.75 20.24
N ARG A 145 4.33 -11.22 19.95
CA ARG A 145 3.47 -11.97 20.90
C ARG A 145 3.59 -13.49 20.75
N ARG A 146 4.36 -13.97 19.76
CA ARG A 146 4.52 -15.38 19.42
C ARG A 146 5.89 -15.87 19.88
#